data_AF-A0AAN6GCQ4-F1
#
_entry.id   AF-A0AAN6GCQ4-F1
#
_cell.length_a   1.000
_cell.length_b   1.000
_cell.length_c   1.000
_cell.angle_alpha   90.00
_cell.angle_beta   90.00
_cell.angle_gamma   90.00
#
_symmetry.space_group_name_H-M   'P 1'
#
loop_
_entity.id
_entity.type
_entity.pdbx_description
1 polymer ?
#
loop_
_entity_poly.entity_id
_entity_poly.type
_entity_poly.pdbx_seq_one_letter_code
_entity_poly.pdbx_strand_id
1 'polypeptide(L)'
;MRRGGGLAALERHSTTTSSFADLSSELTAAQLSELRTQLSTFSTALRSFATSHRAQILRDPEFRHAFQKMCASLGVDPLSGGAPANGAASSSSSSSATKRFGSMWADILPGLSDFQYDLGVQIIDVCVSTRALNGGMISMDELILRIMALRSGGSNQDPTGAISQQITSGAGQAAITPEDIARSIELLEPLGSGYAIINIPATTTSNSGKSSSHRQMVRSVPRELDMDAQTVLGLLLASGYVTLDALVRPNPAMNKGAWTEERARAVLDGMLMGEGTLWVDSQAHPARYYSLAAATTSLF
;
A
#
# COMPACT_ATOMS: atom_id res chain seq x y z
N MET A 1 68.88 17.93 26.54
CA MET A 1 67.43 18.23 26.57
C MET A 1 66.65 16.96 26.30
N ARG A 2 65.87 16.45 27.27
CA ARG A 2 64.68 15.59 27.08
C ARG A 2 64.12 15.23 28.46
N ARG A 3 63.01 15.89 28.86
CA ARG A 3 62.23 15.53 30.05
C ARG A 3 61.37 14.32 29.67
N GLY A 4 61.64 13.15 30.26
CA GLY A 4 60.82 11.95 30.05
C GLY A 4 59.43 12.16 30.64
N GLY A 5 58.39 11.87 29.86
CA GLY A 5 57.01 11.86 30.35
C GLY A 5 56.86 10.78 31.42
N GLY A 6 56.71 11.19 32.68
CA GLY A 6 56.53 10.29 33.82
C GLY A 6 55.08 9.89 34.04
N LEU A 7 54.87 8.84 34.85
CA LEU A 7 53.58 8.25 35.26
C LEU A 7 52.49 9.28 35.62
N ALA A 8 52.85 10.45 36.16
CA ALA A 8 51.92 11.55 36.45
C ALA A 8 51.22 12.14 35.21
N ALA A 9 51.84 12.10 34.03
CA ALA A 9 51.21 12.53 32.78
C ALA A 9 50.17 11.51 32.29
N LEU A 10 50.41 10.22 32.52
CA LEU A 10 49.46 9.14 32.22
C LEU A 10 48.26 9.18 33.17
N GLU A 11 48.49 9.42 34.46
CA GLU A 11 47.45 9.58 35.47
C GLU A 11 46.58 10.81 35.20
N ARG A 12 47.17 11.95 34.83
CA ARG A 12 46.43 13.14 34.36
C ARG A 12 45.63 12.86 33.09
N HIS A 13 46.20 12.12 32.14
CA HIS A 13 45.49 11.74 30.93
C HIS A 13 44.28 10.85 31.28
N SER A 14 44.46 9.83 32.13
CA SER A 14 43.40 8.93 32.59
C SER A 14 42.28 9.68 33.33
N THR A 15 42.62 10.57 34.26
CA THR A 15 41.64 11.38 35.01
C THR A 15 40.92 12.41 34.13
N THR A 16 41.61 12.96 33.12
CA THR A 16 41.00 13.85 32.13
C THR A 16 40.03 13.07 31.25
N THR A 17 40.42 11.90 30.74
CA THR A 17 39.52 11.05 29.94
C THR A 17 38.29 10.63 30.72
N SER A 18 38.42 10.27 32.01
CA SER A 18 37.26 9.93 32.85
C SER A 18 36.34 11.12 33.08
N SER A 19 36.87 12.32 33.38
CA SER A 19 36.03 13.51 33.58
C SER A 19 35.33 13.95 32.30
N PHE A 20 35.98 13.83 31.12
CA PHE A 20 35.33 14.06 29.84
C PHE A 20 34.23 13.01 29.55
N ALA A 21 34.43 11.75 29.93
CA ALA A 21 33.42 10.72 29.79
C ALA A 21 32.20 10.97 30.69
N ASP A 22 32.43 11.37 31.95
CA ASP A 22 31.36 11.72 32.90
C ASP A 22 30.55 12.91 32.40
N LEU A 23 31.22 13.98 31.97
CA LEU A 23 30.56 15.19 31.45
C LEU A 23 29.80 14.90 30.15
N SER A 24 30.35 14.04 29.27
CA SER A 24 29.64 13.57 28.08
C SER A 24 28.40 12.75 28.43
N SER A 25 28.49 11.87 29.44
CA SER A 25 27.35 11.09 29.92
C SER A 25 26.26 11.96 30.55
N GLU A 26 26.65 13.00 31.30
CA GLU A 26 25.72 13.93 31.93
C GLU A 26 25.03 14.82 30.89
N LEU A 27 25.78 15.32 29.90
CA LEU A 27 25.23 16.10 28.79
C LEU A 27 24.24 15.27 27.97
N THR A 28 24.59 14.02 27.65
CA THR A 28 23.69 13.13 26.91
C THR A 28 22.46 12.75 27.75
N ALA A 29 22.61 12.53 29.06
CA ALA A 29 21.48 12.29 29.95
C ALA A 29 20.54 13.51 30.04
N ALA A 30 21.09 14.73 30.13
CA ALA A 30 20.32 15.97 30.12
C ALA A 30 19.55 16.14 28.80
N GLN A 31 20.21 15.97 27.66
CA GLN A 31 19.57 16.00 26.33
C GLN A 31 18.47 14.95 26.18
N LEU A 32 18.69 13.73 26.66
CA LEU A 32 17.67 12.67 26.66
C LEU A 32 16.47 13.01 27.56
N SER A 33 16.71 13.66 28.70
CA SER A 33 15.64 14.09 29.60
C SER A 33 14.79 15.20 28.98
N GLU A 34 15.44 16.17 28.32
CA GLU A 34 14.75 17.26 27.62
C GLU A 34 13.92 16.72 26.46
N LEU A 35 14.52 15.84 25.63
CA LEU A 35 13.84 15.21 24.49
C LEU A 35 12.63 14.38 24.97
N ARG A 36 12.75 13.62 26.06
CA ARG A 36 11.61 12.90 26.66
C ARG A 36 10.49 13.85 27.09
N THR A 37 10.84 14.99 27.66
CA THR A 37 9.87 16.00 28.09
C THR A 37 9.16 16.60 26.88
N GLN A 38 9.90 16.96 25.83
CA GLN A 38 9.35 17.47 24.56
C GLN A 38 8.46 16.43 23.86
N LEU A 39 8.82 15.14 23.86
CA LEU A 39 7.96 14.08 23.32
C LEU A 39 6.70 13.90 24.15
N SER A 40 6.76 14.08 25.48
CA SER A 40 5.58 13.97 26.35
C SER A 40 4.59 15.11 26.14
N THR A 41 5.07 16.35 25.98
CA THR A 41 4.21 17.51 25.70
C THR A 41 3.61 17.40 24.31
N PHE A 42 4.42 17.01 23.32
CA PHE A 42 3.97 16.81 21.95
C PHE A 42 2.95 15.67 21.82
N SER A 43 3.20 14.50 22.43
CA SER A 43 2.24 13.38 22.40
C SER A 43 0.91 13.74 23.05
N THR A 44 0.92 14.55 24.11
CA THR A 44 -0.30 15.06 24.75
C THR A 44 -1.04 16.05 23.84
N ALA A 45 -0.32 16.95 23.17
CA ALA A 45 -0.90 17.89 22.20
C ALA A 45 -1.50 17.16 20.99
N LEU A 46 -0.80 16.17 20.44
CA LEU A 46 -1.27 15.37 19.32
C LEU A 46 -2.47 14.50 19.74
N ARG A 47 -2.50 13.94 20.97
CA ARG A 47 -3.68 13.25 21.53
C ARG A 47 -4.90 14.19 21.59
N SER A 48 -4.72 15.41 22.07
CA SER A 48 -5.78 16.42 22.10
C SER A 48 -6.26 16.78 20.69
N PHE A 49 -5.34 16.92 19.75
CA PHE A 49 -5.65 17.18 18.34
C PHE A 49 -6.45 16.04 17.69
N ALA A 50 -6.00 14.80 17.87
CA ALA A 50 -6.65 13.60 17.35
C ALA A 50 -8.08 13.41 17.87
N THR A 51 -8.30 13.64 19.16
CA THR A 51 -9.64 13.51 19.78
C THR A 51 -10.58 14.63 19.35
N SER A 52 -10.11 15.87 19.27
CA SER A 52 -10.92 17.02 18.83
C SER A 52 -11.28 16.96 17.34
N HIS A 53 -10.39 16.46 16.49
CA HIS A 53 -10.58 16.44 15.04
C HIS A 53 -10.96 15.05 14.49
N ARG A 54 -11.29 14.08 15.36
CA ARG A 54 -11.57 12.68 14.96
C ARG A 54 -12.55 12.57 13.79
N ALA A 55 -13.69 13.26 13.87
CA ALA A 55 -14.71 13.21 12.82
C ALA A 55 -14.19 13.77 11.49
N GLN A 56 -13.32 14.77 11.53
CA GLN A 56 -12.70 15.37 10.34
C GLN A 56 -11.66 14.42 9.74
N ILE A 57 -10.84 13.74 10.56
CA ILE A 57 -9.88 12.71 10.11
C ILE A 57 -10.61 11.55 9.41
N LEU A 58 -11.80 11.19 9.90
CA LEU A 58 -12.59 10.12 9.29
C LEU A 58 -13.34 10.59 8.04
N ARG A 59 -13.76 11.84 7.95
CA ARG A 59 -14.55 12.35 6.83
C ARG A 59 -13.71 12.82 5.65
N ASP A 60 -12.63 13.55 5.92
CA ASP A 60 -11.80 14.20 4.91
C ASP A 60 -10.53 13.38 4.62
N PRO A 61 -10.39 12.83 3.39
CA PRO A 61 -9.24 12.03 3.02
C PRO A 61 -7.92 12.82 2.98
N GLU A 62 -7.94 14.09 2.57
CA GLU A 62 -6.71 14.88 2.48
C GLU A 62 -6.15 15.17 3.87
N PHE A 63 -7.05 15.54 4.79
CA PHE A 63 -6.71 15.75 6.19
C PHE A 63 -6.24 14.46 6.87
N ARG A 64 -6.88 13.32 6.57
CA ARG A 64 -6.45 11.99 7.04
C ARG A 64 -5.01 11.69 6.64
N HIS A 65 -4.69 11.88 5.36
CA HIS A 65 -3.36 11.63 4.82
C HIS A 65 -2.31 12.57 5.44
N ALA A 66 -2.62 13.87 5.58
CA ALA A 66 -1.72 14.83 6.22
C ALA A 66 -1.41 14.44 7.69
N PHE A 67 -2.42 14.03 8.43
CA PHE A 67 -2.28 13.54 9.81
C PHE A 67 -1.39 12.30 9.89
N GLN A 68 -1.58 11.35 8.97
CA GLN A 68 -0.80 10.11 8.94
C GLN A 68 0.64 10.33 8.51
N LYS A 69 0.90 11.25 7.56
CA LYS A 69 2.24 11.67 7.19
C LYS A 69 3.00 12.30 8.36
N MET A 70 2.31 13.11 9.16
CA MET A 70 2.86 13.66 10.41
C MET A 70 3.25 12.53 11.37
N CYS A 71 2.37 11.54 11.59
CA CYS A 71 2.66 10.38 12.44
C CYS A 71 3.88 9.59 11.91
N ALA A 72 3.92 9.31 10.60
CA ALA A 72 5.01 8.57 9.96
C ALA A 72 6.37 9.28 10.07
N SER A 73 6.41 10.62 9.95
CA SER A 73 7.65 11.40 10.12
C SER A 73 8.27 11.28 11.53
N LEU A 74 7.45 10.92 12.51
CA LEU A 74 7.86 10.72 13.91
C LEU A 74 8.15 9.25 14.22
N GLY A 75 8.08 8.37 13.22
CA GLY A 75 8.18 6.93 13.41
C GLY A 75 7.00 6.34 14.19
N VAL A 76 5.88 7.05 14.23
CA VAL A 76 4.64 6.58 14.83
C VAL A 76 3.75 6.03 13.74
N ASP A 77 3.39 4.75 13.86
CA ASP A 77 2.33 4.18 13.05
C ASP A 77 0.98 4.27 13.81
N PRO A 78 0.03 5.10 13.35
CA PRO A 78 -1.28 5.22 13.97
C PRO A 78 -2.14 3.95 13.79
N LEU A 79 -1.73 3.01 12.95
CA LEU A 79 -2.45 1.76 12.64
C LEU A 79 -1.88 0.53 13.38
N SER A 80 -0.65 0.60 13.88
CA SER A 80 0.01 -0.47 14.65
C SER A 80 -0.63 -0.74 16.04
N GLY A 81 -1.57 0.11 16.44
CA GLY A 81 -2.19 0.09 17.77
C GLY A 81 -3.22 -1.01 18.03
N GLY A 82 -3.38 -2.03 17.19
CA GLY A 82 -4.45 -3.02 17.37
C GLY A 82 -4.07 -4.34 18.01
N ALA A 83 -2.79 -4.63 18.25
CA ALA A 83 -2.40 -5.97 18.67
C ALA A 83 -2.97 -6.29 20.08
N PRO A 84 -3.92 -7.25 20.21
CA PRO A 84 -4.44 -7.63 21.51
C PRO A 84 -3.30 -8.12 22.39
N ALA A 85 -3.41 -7.87 23.70
CA ALA A 85 -2.44 -8.24 24.74
C ALA A 85 -2.13 -9.75 24.85
N ASN A 86 -2.65 -10.59 23.95
CA ASN A 86 -2.46 -12.03 23.93
C ASN A 86 -1.62 -12.47 22.71
N GLY A 87 -0.29 -12.48 22.89
CA GLY A 87 0.54 -13.61 22.49
C GLY A 87 0.97 -13.80 21.02
N ALA A 88 0.68 -12.91 20.07
CA ALA A 88 1.21 -13.03 18.71
C ALA A 88 2.22 -11.91 18.41
N ALA A 89 3.49 -12.17 18.72
CA ALA A 89 4.60 -11.30 18.37
C ALA A 89 4.79 -11.25 16.85
N SER A 90 4.35 -10.18 16.20
CA SER A 90 4.82 -9.86 14.85
C SER A 90 6.31 -9.49 14.94
N SER A 91 7.10 -10.19 14.14
CA SER A 91 8.56 -10.23 14.14
C SER A 91 9.17 -9.10 13.32
N SER A 92 8.75 -7.84 13.55
CA SER A 92 9.47 -6.69 12.98
C SER A 92 10.43 -6.13 14.01
N SER A 93 11.70 -6.01 13.62
CA SER A 93 12.85 -5.60 14.43
C SER A 93 12.84 -4.11 14.81
N SER A 94 11.67 -3.50 14.99
CA SER A 94 11.56 -2.08 15.33
C SER A 94 11.84 -1.88 16.82
N SER A 95 12.62 -0.84 17.11
CA SER A 95 13.14 -0.55 18.44
C SER A 95 12.04 -0.54 19.51
N SER A 96 12.33 -1.06 20.71
CA SER A 96 11.33 -1.22 21.78
C SER A 96 10.66 0.10 22.20
N ALA A 97 11.28 1.25 21.92
CA ALA A 97 10.68 2.57 22.08
C ALA A 97 9.54 2.82 21.08
N THR A 98 9.74 2.52 19.79
CA THR A 98 8.72 2.64 18.73
C THR A 98 7.50 1.79 19.02
N LYS A 99 7.69 0.59 19.58
CA LYS A 99 6.60 -0.32 20.00
C LYS A 99 5.77 0.25 21.15
N ARG A 100 6.42 0.91 22.12
CA ARG A 100 5.73 1.60 23.22
C ARG A 100 4.94 2.81 22.73
N PHE A 101 5.44 3.52 21.71
CA PHE A 101 4.68 4.59 21.08
C PHE A 101 3.51 4.02 20.26
N GLY A 102 3.68 3.01 19.43
CA GLY A 102 2.57 2.36 18.70
C GLY A 102 1.45 1.85 19.60
N SER A 103 1.79 1.23 20.74
CA SER A 103 0.84 0.83 21.77
C SER A 103 0.18 2.01 22.49
N MET A 104 0.79 3.20 22.51
CA MET A 104 0.18 4.42 23.05
C MET A 104 -0.89 4.96 22.10
N TRP A 105 -0.73 4.77 20.80
CA TRP A 105 -1.67 5.27 19.77
C TRP A 105 -2.91 4.41 19.59
N ALA A 106 -2.79 3.10 19.87
CA ALA A 106 -3.87 2.13 20.05
C ALA A 106 -5.09 2.69 20.79
N ASP A 107 -4.85 3.15 22.01
CA ASP A 107 -5.90 3.64 22.92
C ASP A 107 -6.37 5.06 22.54
N ILE A 108 -5.62 5.79 21.71
CA ILE A 108 -5.87 7.20 21.39
C ILE A 108 -6.70 7.36 20.13
N LEU A 109 -6.52 6.47 19.15
CA LEU A 109 -7.19 6.50 17.85
C LEU A 109 -8.06 5.25 17.59
N PRO A 110 -8.96 4.83 18.52
CA PRO A 110 -9.81 3.65 18.37
C PRO A 110 -10.91 3.90 17.32
N GLY A 111 -10.53 4.06 16.07
CA GLY A 111 -11.44 4.50 15.02
C GLY A 111 -10.76 4.79 13.70
N LEU A 112 -9.52 5.27 13.76
CA LEU A 112 -8.69 5.30 12.56
C LEU A 112 -8.22 3.87 12.23
N SER A 113 -7.82 3.12 13.25
CA SER A 113 -7.58 1.67 13.16
C SER A 113 -8.83 0.93 12.70
N ASP A 114 -9.98 1.22 13.31
CA ASP A 114 -11.23 0.50 13.03
C ASP A 114 -11.72 0.77 11.60
N PHE A 115 -11.60 2.02 11.12
CA PHE A 115 -11.85 2.35 9.72
C PHE A 115 -10.96 1.56 8.77
N GLN A 116 -9.66 1.44 9.10
CA GLN A 116 -8.70 0.73 8.27
C GLN A 116 -8.92 -0.79 8.30
N TYR A 117 -9.28 -1.36 9.45
CA TYR A 117 -9.65 -2.77 9.57
C TYR A 117 -10.95 -3.08 8.83
N ASP A 118 -11.96 -2.22 8.95
CA ASP A 118 -13.22 -2.32 8.19
C ASP A 118 -12.95 -2.25 6.67
N LEU A 119 -12.09 -1.32 6.24
CA LEU A 119 -11.66 -1.24 4.84
C LEU A 119 -10.90 -2.50 4.41
N GLY A 120 -10.01 -3.05 5.25
CA GLY A 120 -9.30 -4.30 5.00
C GLY A 120 -10.25 -5.50 4.79
N VAL A 121 -11.28 -5.64 5.62
CA VAL A 121 -12.30 -6.70 5.48
C VAL A 121 -13.09 -6.54 4.18
N GLN A 122 -13.46 -5.31 3.81
CA GLN A 122 -14.16 -5.05 2.55
C GLN A 122 -13.29 -5.34 1.32
N ILE A 123 -11.98 -5.03 1.38
CA ILE A 123 -11.04 -5.41 0.33
C ILE A 123 -11.01 -6.93 0.18
N ILE A 124 -10.94 -7.67 1.28
CA ILE A 124 -10.97 -9.15 1.27
C ILE A 124 -12.26 -9.64 0.60
N ASP A 125 -13.43 -9.11 0.98
CA ASP A 125 -14.72 -9.52 0.44
C ASP A 125 -14.83 -9.28 -1.08
N VAL A 126 -14.42 -8.09 -1.55
CA VAL A 126 -14.36 -7.79 -2.99
C VAL A 126 -13.39 -8.72 -3.70
N CYS A 127 -12.20 -8.94 -3.14
CA CYS A 127 -11.20 -9.82 -3.76
C CYS A 127 -11.67 -11.28 -3.82
N VAL A 128 -12.36 -11.78 -2.79
CA VAL A 128 -12.88 -13.15 -2.75
C VAL A 128 -14.06 -13.32 -3.71
N SER A 129 -15.01 -12.38 -3.71
CA SER A 129 -16.20 -12.43 -4.59
C SER A 129 -15.84 -12.32 -6.07
N THR A 130 -14.81 -11.54 -6.41
CA THR A 130 -14.38 -11.35 -7.81
C THR A 130 -13.39 -12.41 -8.29
N ARG A 131 -12.80 -13.20 -7.39
CA ARG A 131 -11.70 -14.15 -7.66
C ARG A 131 -11.98 -15.11 -8.82
N ALA A 132 -13.21 -15.62 -8.91
CA ALA A 132 -13.60 -16.57 -9.95
C ALA A 132 -13.63 -15.96 -11.35
N LEU A 133 -13.79 -14.63 -11.44
CA LEU A 133 -13.93 -13.92 -12.71
C LEU A 133 -12.60 -13.29 -13.17
N ASN A 134 -11.84 -12.73 -12.24
CA ASN A 134 -10.63 -11.97 -12.54
C ASN A 134 -9.30 -12.72 -12.25
N GLY A 135 -9.37 -13.96 -11.76
CA GLY A 135 -8.18 -14.74 -11.39
C GLY A 135 -7.44 -14.18 -10.16
N GLY A 136 -8.08 -13.30 -9.39
CA GLY A 136 -7.50 -12.69 -8.19
C GLY A 136 -6.71 -11.40 -8.43
N MET A 137 -6.91 -10.74 -9.58
CA MET A 137 -6.35 -9.41 -9.88
C MET A 137 -7.44 -8.38 -10.11
N ILE A 138 -7.34 -7.22 -9.47
CA ILE A 138 -8.31 -6.14 -9.60
C ILE A 138 -7.59 -4.80 -9.73
N SER A 139 -8.10 -3.89 -10.58
CA SER A 139 -7.53 -2.54 -10.68
C SER A 139 -7.88 -1.69 -9.46
N MET A 140 -7.01 -0.76 -9.07
CA MET A 140 -7.25 0.10 -7.89
C MET A 140 -8.57 0.90 -8.04
N ASP A 141 -8.82 1.44 -9.22
CA ASP A 141 -10.02 2.23 -9.51
C ASP A 141 -11.30 1.39 -9.38
N GLU A 142 -11.29 0.17 -9.93
CA GLU A 142 -12.43 -0.74 -9.85
C GLU A 142 -12.65 -1.28 -8.43
N LEU A 143 -11.57 -1.51 -7.67
CA LEU A 143 -11.65 -1.88 -6.26
C LEU A 143 -12.33 -0.76 -5.45
N ILE A 144 -11.95 0.50 -5.67
CA ILE A 144 -12.60 1.66 -5.03
C ILE A 144 -14.09 1.69 -5.38
N LEU A 145 -14.44 1.55 -6.67
CA LEU A 145 -15.83 1.55 -7.12
C LEU A 145 -16.65 0.44 -6.47
N ARG A 146 -16.12 -0.79 -6.40
CA ARG A 146 -16.80 -1.92 -5.76
C ARG A 146 -16.97 -1.73 -4.26
N ILE A 147 -15.95 -1.22 -3.56
CA ILE A 147 -16.05 -0.93 -2.12
C ILE A 147 -17.09 0.17 -1.86
N MET A 148 -17.11 1.21 -2.68
CA MET A 148 -18.11 2.28 -2.60
C MET A 148 -19.53 1.72 -2.84
N ALA A 149 -19.69 0.80 -3.79
CA ALA A 149 -20.97 0.14 -4.04
C ALA A 149 -21.42 -0.74 -2.85
N LEU A 150 -20.49 -1.49 -2.22
CA LEU A 150 -20.76 -2.26 -1.01
C LEU A 150 -21.19 -1.37 0.16
N ARG A 151 -20.49 -0.25 0.39
CA ARG A 151 -20.83 0.68 1.47
C ARG A 151 -22.16 1.41 1.23
N SER A 152 -22.47 1.73 -0.03
CA SER A 152 -23.71 2.43 -0.42
C SER A 152 -24.98 1.57 -0.37
N GLY A 153 -24.87 0.31 0.08
CA GLY A 153 -26.03 -0.52 0.40
C GLY A 153 -26.85 -0.94 -0.83
N GLY A 154 -26.21 -1.21 -1.97
CA GLY A 154 -26.87 -1.80 -3.13
C GLY A 154 -28.07 -1.00 -3.65
N SER A 155 -28.07 0.33 -3.51
CA SER A 155 -29.06 1.12 -4.24
C SER A 155 -28.78 0.96 -5.74
N ASN A 156 -29.62 0.14 -6.38
CA ASN A 156 -29.83 0.14 -7.82
C ASN A 156 -30.28 1.56 -8.22
N GLN A 157 -29.34 2.47 -8.41
CA GLN A 157 -29.53 3.62 -9.26
C GLN A 157 -28.95 3.26 -10.62
N ASP A 158 -29.82 3.32 -11.61
CA ASP A 158 -29.61 2.93 -13.00
C ASP A 158 -28.25 3.40 -13.58
N PRO A 159 -27.60 2.60 -14.42
CA PRO A 159 -26.28 2.91 -15.00
C PRO A 159 -26.33 3.99 -16.10
N THR A 160 -27.49 4.57 -16.40
CA THR A 160 -27.69 5.51 -17.53
C THR A 160 -27.71 6.99 -17.11
N GLY A 161 -27.39 7.31 -15.86
CA GLY A 161 -27.34 8.69 -15.36
C GLY A 161 -25.91 9.21 -15.16
N ALA A 162 -25.35 9.84 -16.18
CA ALA A 162 -24.25 10.81 -16.10
C ALA A 162 -23.04 10.45 -15.20
N ILE A 163 -22.04 9.80 -15.80
CA ILE A 163 -20.65 9.78 -15.31
C ILE A 163 -20.08 11.18 -15.51
N SER A 164 -20.43 12.10 -14.62
CA SER A 164 -19.77 13.40 -14.47
C SER A 164 -20.07 13.93 -13.08
N GLN A 165 -19.03 13.89 -12.24
CA GLN A 165 -18.91 14.79 -11.09
C GLN A 165 -20.10 14.78 -10.11
N GLN A 166 -20.44 13.62 -9.57
CA GLN A 166 -21.18 13.59 -8.32
C GLN A 166 -20.60 12.57 -7.35
N ILE A 167 -19.30 12.74 -7.09
CA ILE A 167 -18.65 12.36 -5.82
C ILE A 167 -19.11 13.37 -4.76
N THR A 168 -20.43 13.48 -4.55
CA THR A 168 -20.98 14.18 -3.38
C THR A 168 -21.52 13.13 -2.45
N SER A 169 -20.62 12.67 -1.58
CA SER A 169 -20.89 12.65 -0.14
C SER A 169 -22.36 12.44 0.23
N GLY A 170 -22.82 11.18 0.14
CA GLY A 170 -23.83 10.71 1.06
C GLY A 170 -23.35 11.06 2.47
N ALA A 171 -24.14 11.85 3.20
CA ALA A 171 -23.69 12.73 4.30
C ALA A 171 -22.99 12.06 5.50
N GLY A 172 -22.75 10.74 5.46
CA GLY A 172 -22.02 9.97 6.46
C GLY A 172 -20.96 8.98 5.94
N GLN A 173 -20.66 8.91 4.63
CA GLN A 173 -19.64 7.99 4.11
C GLN A 173 -18.29 8.66 3.90
N ALA A 174 -17.27 8.10 4.55
CA ALA A 174 -15.87 8.49 4.41
C ALA A 174 -15.40 8.24 2.96
N ALA A 175 -14.86 9.27 2.31
CA ALA A 175 -14.23 9.09 1.01
C ALA A 175 -12.98 8.19 1.14
N ILE A 176 -12.87 7.22 0.22
CA ILE A 176 -11.79 6.23 0.18
C ILE A 176 -10.77 6.69 -0.86
N THR A 177 -9.51 6.76 -0.46
CA THR A 177 -8.39 7.05 -1.37
C THR A 177 -7.60 5.79 -1.71
N PRO A 178 -6.84 5.78 -2.82
CA PRO A 178 -5.91 4.69 -3.12
C PRO A 178 -4.88 4.47 -2.00
N GLU A 179 -4.48 5.53 -1.30
CA GLU A 179 -3.54 5.46 -0.18
C GLU A 179 -4.14 4.74 1.05
N ASP A 180 -5.46 4.88 1.27
CA ASP A 180 -6.16 4.13 2.33
C ASP A 180 -6.21 2.64 2.01
N ILE A 181 -6.40 2.28 0.73
CA ILE A 181 -6.35 0.89 0.28
C ILE A 181 -4.93 0.34 0.41
N ALA A 182 -3.92 1.08 -0.04
CA ALA A 182 -2.54 0.64 -0.01
C ALA A 182 -2.11 0.26 1.41
N ARG A 183 -2.43 1.11 2.39
CA ARG A 183 -2.13 0.85 3.80
C ARG A 183 -3.01 -0.23 4.41
N SER A 184 -4.23 -0.43 3.91
CA SER A 184 -5.07 -1.54 4.36
C SER A 184 -4.46 -2.86 3.92
N ILE A 185 -3.86 -2.90 2.72
CA ILE A 185 -3.13 -4.07 2.23
C ILE A 185 -1.87 -4.33 3.07
N GLU A 186 -1.13 -3.30 3.46
CA GLU A 186 0.01 -3.45 4.38
C GLU A 186 -0.42 -4.05 5.74
N LEU A 187 -1.60 -3.67 6.25
CA LEU A 187 -2.17 -4.28 7.46
C LEU A 187 -2.57 -5.75 7.28
N LEU A 188 -2.84 -6.19 6.04
CA LEU A 188 -3.18 -7.57 5.72
C LEU A 188 -1.92 -8.45 5.51
N GLU A 189 -0.74 -7.86 5.35
CA GLU A 189 0.53 -8.58 5.13
C GLU A 189 0.82 -9.64 6.23
N PRO A 190 0.61 -9.38 7.54
CA PRO A 190 0.85 -10.36 8.60
C PRO A 190 -0.02 -11.61 8.52
N LEU A 191 -1.15 -11.57 7.80
CA LEU A 191 -2.03 -12.72 7.60
C LEU A 191 -1.47 -13.72 6.57
N GLY A 192 -0.45 -13.33 5.80
CA GLY A 192 0.18 -14.20 4.80
C GLY A 192 -0.74 -14.59 3.63
N SER A 193 -1.84 -13.87 3.42
CA SER A 193 -2.85 -14.18 2.40
C SER A 193 -2.47 -13.75 0.97
N GLY A 194 -1.29 -13.17 0.77
CA GLY A 194 -0.74 -12.85 -0.56
C GLY A 194 -1.27 -11.58 -1.20
N TYR A 195 -1.93 -10.71 -0.42
CA TYR A 195 -2.34 -9.39 -0.90
C TYR A 195 -1.12 -8.53 -1.20
N ALA A 196 -1.02 -8.02 -2.43
CA ALA A 196 0.09 -7.17 -2.84
C ALA A 196 -0.36 -6.18 -3.90
N ILE A 197 0.25 -4.99 -3.87
CA ILE A 197 0.06 -3.97 -4.91
C ILE A 197 1.10 -4.22 -5.99
N ILE A 198 0.65 -4.38 -7.23
CA ILE A 198 1.48 -4.58 -8.41
C ILE A 198 1.28 -3.40 -9.34
N ASN A 199 2.39 -2.85 -9.84
CA ASN A 199 2.39 -1.78 -10.82
C ASN A 199 2.59 -2.41 -12.20
N ILE A 200 1.53 -2.47 -13.00
CA ILE A 200 1.60 -3.01 -14.35
C ILE A 200 1.94 -1.87 -15.32
N PRO A 201 2.92 -2.02 -16.22
CA PRO A 201 3.22 -1.01 -17.23
C PRO A 201 1.99 -0.76 -18.09
N ALA A 202 1.55 0.50 -18.15
CA ALA A 202 0.33 0.90 -18.84
C ALA A 202 0.69 1.89 -19.95
N THR A 203 0.43 1.50 -21.20
CA THR A 203 0.56 2.40 -22.36
C THR A 203 -0.80 2.97 -22.72
N THR A 204 -1.48 3.59 -21.76
CA THR A 204 -2.76 4.25 -22.02
C THR A 204 -2.59 5.75 -21.84
N THR A 205 -2.70 6.50 -22.94
CA THR A 205 -2.99 7.93 -22.90
C THR A 205 -4.40 8.08 -22.33
N SER A 206 -4.54 8.22 -21.02
CA SER A 206 -5.82 8.61 -20.45
C SER A 206 -6.14 10.03 -20.93
N ASN A 207 -7.38 10.26 -21.37
CA ASN A 207 -7.88 11.61 -21.76
C ASN A 207 -7.86 12.61 -20.59
N SER A 208 -7.40 12.19 -19.40
CA SER A 208 -7.37 12.95 -18.16
C SER A 208 -5.93 13.31 -17.73
N GLY A 209 -5.09 13.83 -18.64
CA GLY A 209 -3.90 14.67 -18.35
C GLY A 209 -2.81 14.17 -17.37
N LYS A 210 -2.96 12.99 -16.75
CA LYS A 210 -2.03 12.34 -15.83
C LYS A 210 -1.60 11.03 -16.48
N SER A 211 -0.55 11.10 -17.29
CA SER A 211 0.11 9.93 -17.86
C SER A 211 0.90 9.22 -16.76
N SER A 212 0.27 8.32 -16.01
CA SER A 212 1.03 7.35 -15.22
C SER A 212 1.51 6.23 -16.15
N SER A 213 2.82 6.06 -16.28
CA SER A 213 3.42 4.96 -17.07
C SER A 213 3.08 3.57 -16.53
N HIS A 214 2.40 3.49 -15.39
CA HIS A 214 1.98 2.28 -14.69
C HIS A 214 0.55 2.43 -14.18
N ARG A 215 -0.18 1.32 -14.13
CA ARG A 215 -1.48 1.18 -13.46
C ARG A 215 -1.29 0.33 -12.20
N GLN A 216 -1.77 0.85 -11.07
CA GLN A 216 -1.74 0.13 -9.80
C GLN A 216 -2.88 -0.89 -9.77
N MET A 217 -2.54 -2.13 -9.44
CA MET A 217 -3.48 -3.24 -9.35
C MET A 217 -3.23 -4.00 -8.05
N VAL A 218 -4.29 -4.56 -7.48
CA VAL A 218 -4.24 -5.37 -6.27
C VAL A 218 -4.33 -6.84 -6.65
N ARG A 219 -3.34 -7.61 -6.23
CA ARG A 219 -3.33 -9.07 -6.30
C ARG A 219 -3.84 -9.62 -4.96
N SER A 220 -4.65 -10.68 -5.02
CA SER A 220 -5.23 -11.36 -3.84
C SER A 220 -4.79 -12.82 -3.69
N VAL A 221 -4.01 -13.34 -4.63
CA VAL A 221 -3.55 -14.73 -4.65
C VAL A 221 -2.03 -14.77 -4.43
N PRO A 222 -1.51 -15.64 -3.54
CA PRO A 222 -0.09 -15.69 -3.18
C PRO A 222 0.84 -16.27 -4.26
N ARG A 223 0.42 -16.31 -5.52
CA ARG A 223 1.25 -16.78 -6.64
C ARG A 223 2.03 -15.61 -7.24
N GLU A 224 3.31 -15.84 -7.52
CA GLU A 224 4.15 -14.86 -8.20
C GLU A 224 3.64 -14.63 -9.62
N LEU A 225 3.55 -13.36 -10.00
CA LEU A 225 3.19 -12.96 -11.36
C LEU A 225 4.49 -12.84 -12.15
N ASP A 226 4.69 -13.74 -13.10
CA ASP A 226 5.87 -13.75 -13.95
C ASP A 226 6.04 -12.42 -14.70
N MET A 227 7.28 -12.02 -14.99
CA MET A 227 7.57 -10.80 -15.74
C MET A 227 6.90 -10.85 -17.12
N ASP A 228 6.84 -12.02 -17.73
CA ASP A 228 6.15 -12.20 -19.00
C ASP A 228 4.63 -12.02 -18.86
N ALA A 229 4.03 -12.55 -17.79
CA ALA A 229 2.61 -12.33 -17.51
C ALA A 229 2.30 -10.83 -17.27
N GLN A 230 3.19 -10.10 -16.58
CA GLN A 230 3.08 -8.64 -16.42
C GLN A 230 3.09 -7.90 -17.76
N THR A 231 3.96 -8.31 -18.70
CA THR A 231 4.00 -7.70 -20.03
C THR A 231 2.74 -8.00 -20.85
N VAL A 232 2.19 -9.20 -20.75
CA VAL A 232 0.93 -9.58 -21.41
C VAL A 232 -0.23 -8.77 -20.84
N LEU A 233 -0.32 -8.59 -19.53
CA LEU A 233 -1.34 -7.76 -18.89
C LEU A 233 -1.23 -6.30 -19.29
N GLY A 234 -0.03 -5.75 -19.38
CA GLY A 234 0.15 -4.38 -19.86
C GLY A 234 -0.22 -4.21 -21.35
N LEU A 235 0.01 -5.24 -22.19
CA LEU A 235 -0.48 -5.25 -23.58
C LEU A 235 -2.02 -5.27 -23.60
N LEU A 236 -2.64 -6.13 -22.79
CA LEU A 236 -4.10 -6.20 -22.66
C LEU A 236 -4.70 -4.88 -22.21
N LEU A 237 -4.02 -4.15 -21.33
CA LEU A 237 -4.46 -2.84 -20.89
C LEU A 237 -4.44 -1.79 -22.02
N ALA A 238 -3.56 -1.95 -23.00
CA ALA A 238 -3.43 -1.06 -24.14
C ALA A 238 -4.39 -1.38 -25.28
N SER A 239 -4.54 -2.67 -25.63
CA SER A 239 -5.31 -3.13 -26.79
C SER A 239 -6.65 -3.78 -26.46
N GLY A 240 -6.95 -4.05 -25.18
CA GLY A 240 -8.16 -4.73 -24.71
C GLY A 240 -8.16 -6.25 -24.93
N TYR A 241 -7.46 -6.72 -25.97
CA TYR A 241 -7.25 -8.14 -26.27
C TYR A 241 -5.82 -8.38 -26.75
N VAL A 242 -5.34 -9.61 -26.60
CA VAL A 242 -4.03 -10.06 -27.08
C VAL A 242 -4.21 -11.27 -27.99
N THR A 243 -3.41 -11.34 -29.04
CA THR A 243 -3.30 -12.50 -29.92
C THR A 243 -1.89 -13.07 -29.87
N LEU A 244 -1.74 -14.35 -30.22
CA LEU A 244 -0.43 -15.00 -30.25
C LEU A 244 0.56 -14.24 -31.15
N ASP A 245 0.13 -13.83 -32.34
CA ASP A 245 0.97 -13.10 -33.28
C ASP A 245 1.40 -11.73 -32.74
N ALA A 246 0.56 -11.08 -31.94
CA ALA A 246 0.91 -9.83 -31.27
C ALA A 246 1.99 -10.03 -30.20
N LEU A 247 2.06 -11.22 -29.60
CA LEU A 247 3.12 -11.55 -28.65
C LEU A 247 4.44 -11.91 -29.34
N VAL A 248 4.41 -12.55 -30.50
CA VAL A 248 5.63 -12.91 -31.23
C VAL A 248 6.30 -11.66 -31.81
N ARG A 249 5.52 -10.72 -32.33
CA ARG A 249 6.06 -9.48 -32.89
C ARG A 249 6.66 -8.57 -31.80
N PRO A 250 7.77 -7.86 -32.09
CA PRO A 250 8.28 -6.84 -31.20
C PRO A 250 7.26 -5.70 -31.08
N ASN A 251 7.02 -5.23 -29.87
CA ASN A 251 6.14 -4.08 -29.64
C ASN A 251 6.95 -2.91 -29.07
N PRO A 252 7.20 -1.85 -29.86
CA PRO A 252 7.97 -0.70 -29.41
C PRO A 252 7.26 0.12 -28.32
N ALA A 253 5.93 0.02 -28.19
CA ALA A 253 5.18 0.78 -27.18
C ALA A 253 5.46 0.31 -25.74
N MET A 254 5.84 -0.96 -25.55
CA MET A 254 6.11 -1.54 -24.23
C MET A 254 7.57 -1.95 -24.03
N ASN A 255 8.50 -1.42 -24.85
CA ASN A 255 9.92 -1.82 -24.86
C ASN A 255 10.11 -3.36 -24.91
N LYS A 256 9.20 -4.04 -25.60
CA LYS A 256 9.16 -5.49 -25.65
C LYS A 256 9.87 -5.98 -26.92
N GLY A 257 10.92 -6.78 -26.74
CA GLY A 257 11.59 -7.49 -27.83
C GLY A 257 10.70 -8.58 -28.46
N ALA A 258 11.15 -9.15 -29.59
CA ALA A 258 10.48 -10.27 -30.23
C ALA A 258 10.51 -11.51 -29.32
N TRP A 259 9.40 -12.23 -29.22
CA TRP A 259 9.31 -13.47 -28.45
C TRP A 259 9.27 -14.68 -29.38
N THR A 260 9.74 -15.83 -28.91
CA THR A 260 9.52 -17.10 -29.57
C THR A 260 8.06 -17.53 -29.43
N GLU A 261 7.56 -18.27 -30.41
CA GLU A 261 6.18 -18.76 -30.40
C GLU A 261 5.91 -19.68 -29.20
N GLU A 262 6.89 -20.53 -28.86
CA GLU A 262 6.82 -21.43 -27.70
C GLU A 262 6.72 -20.68 -26.37
N ARG A 263 7.48 -19.59 -26.20
CA ARG A 263 7.39 -18.73 -25.01
C ARG A 263 6.03 -18.06 -24.89
N ALA A 264 5.52 -17.52 -26.00
CA ALA A 264 4.21 -16.88 -26.03
C ALA A 264 3.09 -17.88 -25.67
N ARG A 265 3.13 -19.10 -26.22
CA ARG A 265 2.17 -20.16 -25.86
C ARG A 265 2.28 -20.58 -24.39
N ALA A 266 3.49 -20.81 -23.89
CA ALA A 266 3.70 -21.22 -22.50
C ALA A 266 3.14 -20.20 -21.49
N VAL A 267 3.35 -18.90 -21.75
CA VAL A 267 2.81 -17.82 -20.90
C VAL A 267 1.29 -17.76 -20.99
N LEU A 268 0.72 -17.84 -22.20
CA LEU A 268 -0.73 -17.85 -22.38
C LEU A 268 -1.41 -19.04 -21.71
N ASP A 269 -0.86 -20.25 -21.87
CA ASP A 269 -1.37 -21.46 -21.24
C ASP A 269 -1.21 -21.40 -19.71
N GLY A 270 -0.09 -20.86 -19.22
CA GLY A 270 0.15 -20.64 -17.79
C GLY A 270 -0.87 -19.68 -17.17
N MET A 271 -1.16 -18.57 -17.84
CA MET A 271 -2.14 -17.59 -17.36
C MET A 271 -3.59 -18.08 -17.51
N LEU A 272 -3.90 -18.86 -18.57
CA LEU A 272 -5.23 -19.40 -18.82
C LEU A 272 -5.57 -20.56 -17.86
N MET A 273 -4.72 -21.58 -17.81
CA MET A 273 -4.99 -22.82 -17.06
C MET A 273 -4.42 -22.80 -15.65
N GLY A 274 -3.28 -22.13 -15.45
CA GLY A 274 -2.59 -22.09 -14.17
C GLY A 274 -3.14 -21.01 -13.23
N GLU A 275 -3.35 -19.80 -13.74
CA GLU A 275 -3.75 -18.65 -12.92
C GLU A 275 -5.24 -18.30 -13.05
N GLY A 276 -5.88 -18.64 -14.17
CA GLY A 276 -7.27 -18.26 -14.46
C GLY A 276 -7.45 -16.75 -14.65
N THR A 277 -6.40 -16.04 -15.07
CA THR A 277 -6.39 -14.57 -15.25
C THR A 277 -6.78 -14.16 -16.66
N LEU A 278 -6.75 -15.11 -17.60
CA LEU A 278 -7.12 -14.93 -19.00
C LEU A 278 -8.38 -15.71 -19.37
N TRP A 279 -9.10 -15.16 -20.32
CA TRP A 279 -10.25 -15.75 -20.98
C TRP A 279 -9.92 -15.88 -22.45
N VAL A 280 -10.29 -17.01 -23.07
CA VAL A 280 -10.03 -17.27 -24.49
C VAL A 280 -11.32 -17.21 -25.29
N ASP A 281 -11.30 -16.46 -26.39
CA ASP A 281 -12.32 -16.47 -27.41
C ASP A 281 -11.80 -17.26 -28.62
N SER A 282 -12.34 -18.48 -28.79
CA SER A 282 -12.05 -19.38 -29.90
C SER A 282 -12.94 -19.13 -31.12
N GLN A 283 -13.94 -18.26 -31.02
CA GLN A 283 -14.84 -17.93 -32.13
C GLN A 283 -14.21 -16.89 -33.07
N ALA A 284 -13.26 -16.10 -32.58
CA ALA A 284 -12.46 -15.18 -33.38
C ALA A 284 -11.23 -15.87 -34.00
N HIS A 285 -10.91 -15.51 -35.24
CA HIS A 285 -9.67 -15.92 -35.90
C HIS A 285 -8.79 -14.69 -36.20
N PRO A 286 -7.53 -14.64 -35.73
CA PRO A 286 -6.88 -15.57 -34.78
C PRO A 286 -7.50 -15.50 -33.37
N ALA A 287 -7.31 -16.55 -32.56
CA ALA A 287 -7.85 -16.65 -31.21
C ALA A 287 -7.44 -15.43 -30.35
N ARG A 288 -8.41 -14.88 -29.62
CA ARG A 288 -8.24 -13.67 -28.82
C ARG A 288 -8.26 -14.00 -27.34
N TYR A 289 -7.32 -13.41 -26.61
CA TYR A 289 -7.23 -13.54 -25.16
C TYR A 289 -7.62 -12.22 -24.52
N TYR A 290 -8.41 -12.31 -23.46
CA TYR A 290 -8.95 -11.19 -22.70
C TYR A 290 -8.59 -11.34 -21.22
N SER A 291 -8.48 -10.23 -20.49
CA SER A 291 -8.43 -10.26 -19.03
C SER A 291 -9.44 -9.29 -18.46
N LEU A 292 -10.27 -9.76 -17.52
CA LEU A 292 -11.22 -8.90 -16.83
C LEU A 292 -10.51 -7.81 -16.02
N ALA A 293 -9.29 -8.09 -15.54
CA ALA A 293 -8.48 -7.14 -14.81
C ALA A 293 -8.03 -5.94 -15.67
N ALA A 294 -8.02 -6.09 -17.01
CA ALA A 294 -7.68 -5.03 -17.97
C ALA A 294 -8.92 -4.40 -18.64
N ALA A 295 -10.07 -5.07 -18.64
CA ALA A 295 -11.26 -4.69 -19.42
C ALA A 295 -12.10 -3.53 -18.81
N THR A 296 -11.72 -3.02 -17.64
CA THR A 296 -12.56 -2.13 -16.82
C THR A 296 -12.65 -0.70 -17.31
N THR A 297 -11.90 -0.35 -18.36
CA THR A 297 -11.97 0.99 -18.96
C THR A 297 -12.94 1.04 -20.16
N SER A 298 -13.54 -0.08 -20.57
CA SER A 298 -14.28 -0.15 -21.84
C SER A 298 -15.58 -0.96 -21.82
N LEU A 299 -16.07 -1.41 -20.67
CA LEU A 299 -17.26 -2.27 -20.59
C LEU A 299 -18.42 -1.74 -19.73
N PHE A 300 -18.42 -0.46 -19.39
CA PHE A 300 -19.62 0.24 -18.90
C PHE A 300 -19.67 1.66 -19.47
#